data_AF-A0A959ZA34-F1
#
_entry.id   AF-A0A959ZA34-F1
#
_cell.length_a   1.000
_cell.length_b   1.000
_cell.length_c   1.000
_cell.angle_alpha   90.00
_cell.angle_beta   90.00
_cell.angle_gamma   90.00
#
_symmetry.space_group_name_H-M   'P 1'
#
loop_
_entity.id
_entity.type
_entity.pdbx_description
1 polymer ?
#
loop_
_entity_poly.entity_id
_entity_poly.type
_entity_poly.pdbx_seq_one_letter_code
_entity_poly.pdbx_strand_id
1 'polypeptide(L)'
;MHALGFFAYLLGCFFIAIVLTVVVALFRSVKEHDKFRSWRWTIFFTILVGAAPYGYAEILTQLHGQEMTKAVEKSLKAAQINGKLHYFKVLKQQHGSAQVLVVAKEKTTLNDHESAIMKVFLTQDSKGKWKPEKYEFIDSFKRNKDSVSFPPYW
;
A
#
# COMPACT_ATOMS: atom_id res chain seq x y z
N MET A 1 -1.19 -16.40 -10.86
CA MET A 1 -2.45 -15.93 -10.23
C MET A 1 -2.54 -14.40 -10.05
N HIS A 2 -1.45 -13.64 -10.16
CA HIS A 2 -1.44 -12.19 -9.89
C HIS A 2 -2.10 -11.30 -10.96
N ALA A 3 -2.03 -11.67 -12.25
CA ALA A 3 -2.71 -10.92 -13.32
C ALA A 3 -4.24 -10.92 -13.16
N LEU A 4 -4.81 -12.05 -12.69
CA LEU A 4 -6.24 -12.17 -12.43
C LEU A 4 -6.69 -11.22 -11.31
N GLY A 5 -5.88 -11.09 -10.25
CA GLY A 5 -6.11 -10.12 -9.18
C GLY A 5 -6.10 -8.68 -9.70
N PHE A 6 -5.11 -8.31 -10.51
CA PHE A 6 -5.04 -6.97 -11.11
C PHE A 6 -6.28 -6.64 -11.96
N PHE A 7 -6.72 -7.56 -12.83
CA PHE A 7 -7.93 -7.34 -13.62
C PHE A 7 -9.20 -7.28 -12.76
N ALA A 8 -9.31 -8.14 -11.73
CA ALA A 8 -10.42 -8.08 -10.78
C ALA A 8 -10.45 -6.74 -10.02
N TYR A 9 -9.28 -6.23 -9.63
CA TYR A 9 -9.15 -4.92 -9.00
C TYR A 9 -9.59 -3.78 -9.94
N LEU A 10 -9.07 -3.76 -11.17
CA LEU A 10 -9.46 -2.74 -12.15
C LEU A 10 -10.96 -2.76 -12.44
N LEU A 11 -11.56 -3.95 -12.59
CA LEU A 11 -13.00 -4.10 -12.77
C LEU A 11 -13.78 -3.59 -11.55
N GLY A 12 -13.30 -3.87 -10.33
CA GLY A 12 -13.87 -3.34 -9.09
C GLY A 12 -13.82 -1.81 -9.03
N CYS A 13 -12.67 -1.20 -9.35
CA CYS A 13 -12.53 0.25 -9.44
C CYS A 13 -13.47 0.87 -10.48
N PHE A 14 -13.57 0.24 -11.65
CA PHE A 14 -14.45 0.68 -12.72
C PHE A 14 -15.94 0.60 -12.31
N PHE A 15 -16.34 -0.47 -11.63
CA PHE A 15 -17.70 -0.62 -11.11
C PHE A 15 -18.04 0.48 -10.10
N ILE A 16 -17.16 0.74 -9.12
CA ILE A 16 -17.34 1.84 -8.15
C ILE A 16 -17.41 3.18 -8.88
N ALA A 17 -16.56 3.39 -9.89
CA ALA A 17 -16.56 4.62 -10.69
C ALA A 17 -17.87 4.83 -11.46
N ILE A 18 -18.50 3.77 -11.97
CA ILE A 18 -19.84 3.84 -12.57
C ILE A 18 -20.85 4.32 -11.53
N VAL A 19 -20.87 3.72 -10.33
CA VAL A 19 -21.79 4.11 -9.24
C VAL A 19 -21.61 5.59 -8.89
N LEU A 20 -20.37 6.06 -8.70
CA LEU A 20 -20.08 7.46 -8.44
C LEU A 20 -20.51 8.37 -9.58
N THR A 21 -20.31 7.95 -10.83
CA THR A 21 -20.76 8.69 -12.01
C THR A 21 -22.29 8.83 -12.04
N VAL A 22 -23.02 7.77 -11.68
CA VAL A 22 -24.49 7.79 -11.57
C VAL A 22 -24.93 8.75 -10.48
N VAL A 23 -24.30 8.73 -9.31
CA VAL A 23 -24.59 9.69 -8.23
C VAL A 23 -24.41 11.14 -8.73
N VAL A 24 -23.29 11.45 -9.37
CA VAL A 24 -23.08 12.79 -9.96
C VAL A 24 -24.15 13.13 -11.00
N ALA A 25 -24.55 12.15 -11.83
CA ALA A 25 -25.58 12.35 -12.83
C ALA A 25 -26.97 12.64 -12.22
N LEU A 26 -27.28 12.10 -11.04
CA LEU A 26 -28.53 12.36 -10.32
C LEU A 26 -28.57 13.75 -9.67
N PHE A 27 -27.42 14.24 -9.19
CA PHE A 27 -27.32 15.55 -8.53
C PHE A 27 -26.98 16.71 -9.48
N ARG A 28 -26.89 16.47 -10.79
CA ARG A 28 -26.56 17.52 -11.77
C ARG A 28 -27.73 18.49 -11.97
N SER A 29 -27.39 19.76 -12.21
CA SER A 29 -28.38 20.79 -12.55
C SER A 29 -28.99 20.52 -13.94
N VAL A 30 -30.30 20.72 -14.07
CA VAL A 30 -31.05 20.55 -15.34
C VAL A 30 -30.49 21.42 -16.47
N LYS A 31 -29.85 22.56 -16.15
CA LYS A 31 -29.21 23.46 -17.13
C LYS A 31 -27.99 22.86 -17.85
N GLU A 32 -27.39 21.79 -17.34
CA GLU A 32 -26.16 21.20 -17.89
C GLU A 32 -26.38 19.89 -18.66
N HIS A 33 -27.64 19.57 -19.00
CA HIS A 33 -28.02 18.26 -19.51
C HIS A 33 -27.21 17.82 -20.76
N ASP A 34 -26.91 18.75 -21.67
CA ASP A 34 -26.17 18.49 -22.91
C ASP A 34 -24.64 18.49 -22.76
N LYS A 35 -24.10 19.03 -21.66
CA LYS A 35 -22.64 19.11 -21.45
C LYS A 35 -22.07 17.91 -20.70
N PHE A 36 -22.94 17.07 -20.13
CA PHE A 36 -22.51 15.96 -19.29
C PHE A 36 -21.99 14.79 -20.12
N ARG A 37 -20.67 14.60 -20.08
CA ARG A 37 -19.99 13.46 -20.71
C ARG A 37 -19.68 12.42 -19.64
N SER A 38 -20.60 11.47 -19.43
CA SER A 38 -20.50 10.42 -18.41
C SER A 38 -19.17 9.66 -18.45
N TRP A 39 -18.68 9.32 -19.64
CA TRP A 39 -17.40 8.61 -19.81
C TRP A 39 -16.20 9.34 -19.19
N ARG A 40 -16.19 10.69 -19.19
CA ARG A 40 -15.10 11.47 -18.58
C ARG A 40 -15.11 11.32 -17.07
N TRP A 41 -16.29 11.37 -16.46
CA TRP A 41 -16.47 11.16 -15.02
C TRP A 41 -16.12 9.74 -14.61
N THR A 42 -16.51 8.74 -15.41
CA THR A 42 -16.17 7.35 -15.14
C THR A 42 -14.66 7.12 -15.19
N ILE A 43 -13.95 7.65 -16.19
CA ILE A 43 -12.48 7.57 -16.23
C ILE A 43 -11.86 8.28 -15.03
N PHE A 44 -12.31 9.50 -14.73
CA PHE A 44 -11.81 10.26 -13.58
C PHE A 44 -11.97 9.49 -12.27
N PHE A 45 -13.16 8.97 -11.98
CA PHE A 45 -13.41 8.19 -10.77
C PHE A 45 -12.69 6.85 -10.76
N THR A 46 -12.48 6.21 -11.92
CA THR A 46 -11.71 4.96 -11.99
C THR A 46 -10.27 5.20 -11.55
N ILE A 47 -9.64 6.26 -12.04
CA ILE A 47 -8.27 6.65 -11.63
C ILE A 47 -8.25 7.03 -10.15
N LEU A 48 -9.22 7.82 -9.69
CA LEU A 48 -9.28 8.29 -8.30
C LEU A 48 -9.46 7.12 -7.31
N VAL A 49 -10.38 6.20 -7.59
CA VAL A 49 -10.61 5.00 -6.76
C VAL A 49 -9.40 4.07 -6.83
N GLY A 50 -8.76 3.95 -8.00
CA GLY A 50 -7.53 3.20 -8.18
C GLY A 50 -6.35 3.75 -7.36
N ALA A 51 -6.24 5.07 -7.26
CA ALA A 51 -5.18 5.76 -6.52
C ALA A 51 -5.46 5.90 -5.02
N ALA A 52 -6.74 5.83 -4.60
CA ALA A 52 -7.16 6.07 -3.22
C ALA A 52 -6.41 5.22 -2.17
N PRO A 53 -6.14 3.91 -2.39
CA PRO A 53 -5.40 3.10 -1.43
C PRO A 53 -3.99 3.65 -1.14
N TYR A 54 -3.30 4.20 -2.14
CA TYR A 54 -1.96 4.76 -1.97
C TYR A 54 -1.99 6.06 -1.16
N GLY A 55 -2.97 6.92 -1.44
CA GLY A 55 -3.20 8.13 -0.65
C GLY A 55 -3.52 7.78 0.80
N TYR A 56 -4.34 6.75 1.02
CA TYR A 56 -4.66 6.26 2.36
C TYR A 56 -3.43 5.74 3.11
N ALA A 57 -2.58 4.94 2.46
CA ALA A 57 -1.32 4.46 3.06
C ALA A 57 -0.36 5.61 3.39
N GLU A 58 -0.29 6.65 2.54
CA GLU A 58 0.51 7.85 2.82
C GLU A 58 0.02 8.56 4.09
N ILE A 59 -1.30 8.78 4.19
CA ILE A 59 -1.92 9.42 5.35
C ILE A 59 -1.64 8.61 6.62
N LEU A 60 -1.85 7.30 6.60
CA LEU A 60 -1.55 6.43 7.74
C LEU A 60 -0.07 6.49 8.13
N THR A 61 0.82 6.54 7.15
CA THR A 61 2.27 6.63 7.40
C THR A 61 2.63 7.95 8.06
N GLN A 62 2.03 9.07 7.63
CA GLN A 62 2.26 10.37 8.24
C GLN A 62 1.71 10.44 9.67
N LEU A 63 0.54 9.85 9.91
CA LEU A 63 -0.12 9.88 11.22
C LEU A 63 0.55 8.96 12.26
N HIS A 64 0.92 7.74 11.86
CA HIS A 64 1.36 6.69 12.80
C HIS A 64 2.81 6.23 12.60
N GLY A 65 3.45 6.62 11.50
CA GLY A 65 4.74 6.06 11.12
C GLY A 65 5.84 6.37 12.14
N GLN A 66 5.88 7.59 12.68
CA GLN A 66 6.94 7.99 13.62
C GLN A 66 7.04 7.08 14.85
N GLU A 67 5.90 6.63 15.37
CA GLU A 67 5.84 5.73 16.53
C GLU A 67 6.29 4.31 16.20
N MET A 68 6.13 3.91 14.93
CA MET A 68 6.42 2.56 14.43
C MET A 68 7.86 2.39 13.94
N THR A 69 8.59 3.48 13.65
CA THR A 69 9.96 3.43 13.11
C THR A 69 10.89 2.52 13.90
N LYS A 70 10.89 2.63 15.24
CA LYS A 70 11.74 1.79 16.10
C LYS A 70 11.38 0.30 16.03
N ALA A 71 10.10 -0.01 15.85
CA ALA A 71 9.64 -1.40 15.71
C ALA A 71 9.99 -1.96 14.33
N VAL A 72 9.89 -1.14 13.28
CA VAL A 72 10.33 -1.47 11.92
C VAL A 72 11.84 -1.75 11.88
N GLU A 73 12.67 -0.90 12.49
CA GLU A 73 14.12 -1.13 12.56
C GLU A 73 14.48 -2.42 13.31
N LYS A 74 13.76 -2.75 14.38
CA LYS A 74 13.90 -4.04 15.08
C LYS A 74 13.55 -5.21 14.17
N SER A 75 12.53 -5.05 13.32
CA SER A 75 12.13 -6.08 12.35
C SER A 75 13.23 -6.34 11.33
N LEU A 76 13.87 -5.29 10.81
CA LEU A 76 15.00 -5.42 9.88
C LEU A 76 16.17 -6.19 10.50
N LYS A 77 16.51 -5.88 11.76
CA LYS A 77 17.54 -6.60 12.51
C LYS A 77 17.16 -8.07 12.73
N ALA A 78 15.90 -8.33 13.09
CA ALA A 78 15.39 -9.69 13.28
C ALA A 78 15.37 -10.51 11.98
N ALA A 79 15.12 -9.85 10.86
CA ALA A 79 15.16 -10.43 9.51
C ALA A 79 16.58 -10.54 8.92
N GLN A 80 17.62 -10.23 9.72
CA GLN A 80 19.03 -10.25 9.33
C GLN A 80 19.30 -9.43 8.05
N ILE A 81 18.64 -8.28 7.92
CA ILE A 81 18.92 -7.31 6.87
C ILE A 81 20.09 -6.43 7.31
N ASN A 82 21.21 -6.53 6.59
CA ASN A 82 22.41 -5.70 6.75
C ASN A 82 22.27 -4.34 6.05
N GLY A 83 21.21 -4.13 5.28
CA GLY A 83 20.85 -2.86 4.65
C GLY A 83 20.28 -1.80 5.58
N LYS A 84 20.25 -0.55 5.10
CA LYS A 84 19.55 0.55 5.78
C LYS A 84 18.08 0.57 5.37
N LEU A 85 17.21 0.94 6.30
CA LEU A 85 15.82 1.28 6.00
C LEU A 85 15.79 2.41 4.97
N HIS A 86 15.14 2.18 3.83
CA HIS A 86 14.98 3.22 2.81
C HIS A 86 13.70 4.01 3.04
N TYR A 87 12.58 3.31 3.14
CA TYR A 87 11.30 3.87 3.55
C TYR A 87 10.38 2.75 4.06
N PHE A 88 9.30 3.13 4.74
CA PHE A 88 8.21 2.22 5.04
C PHE A 88 6.87 2.93 4.84
N LYS A 89 5.81 2.14 4.62
CA LYS A 89 4.43 2.62 4.51
C LYS A 89 3.53 1.81 5.43
N VAL A 90 2.70 2.49 6.21
CA VAL A 90 1.67 1.85 7.04
C VAL A 90 0.48 1.56 6.13
N LEU A 91 0.14 0.28 6.01
CA LEU A 91 -0.88 -0.22 5.10
C LEU A 91 -2.24 -0.31 5.81
N LYS A 92 -2.20 -0.70 7.08
CA LYS A 92 -3.37 -0.90 7.91
C LYS A 92 -3.00 -0.71 9.37
N GLN A 93 -3.87 -0.08 10.15
CA GLN A 93 -3.78 0.00 11.60
C GLN A 93 -5.16 -0.27 12.19
N GLN A 94 -5.27 -1.25 13.09
CA GLN A 94 -6.52 -1.64 13.75
C GLN A 94 -6.25 -2.16 15.16
N HIS A 95 -6.90 -1.57 16.17
CA HIS A 95 -6.97 -2.08 17.54
C HIS A 95 -5.62 -2.57 18.13
N GLY A 96 -4.55 -1.77 17.97
CA GLY A 96 -3.23 -2.13 18.48
C GLY A 96 -2.45 -3.12 17.60
N SER A 97 -2.92 -3.42 16.40
CA SER A 97 -2.16 -4.12 15.36
C SER A 97 -1.92 -3.19 14.17
N ALA A 98 -0.80 -3.35 13.49
CA ALA A 98 -0.50 -2.62 12.26
C ALA A 98 0.23 -3.50 11.26
N GLN A 99 -0.06 -3.30 9.99
CA GLN A 99 0.65 -3.92 8.88
C GLN A 99 1.43 -2.85 8.15
N VAL A 100 2.73 -3.08 7.98
CA VAL A 100 3.67 -2.12 7.41
C VAL A 100 4.42 -2.76 6.26
N LEU A 101 4.52 -2.05 5.14
CA LEU A 101 5.43 -2.39 4.05
C LEU A 101 6.75 -1.70 4.30
N VAL A 102 7.84 -2.47 4.31
CA VAL A 102 9.18 -1.97 4.60
C VAL A 102 10.08 -2.26 3.40
N VAL A 103 10.81 -1.25 2.96
CA VAL A 103 11.80 -1.36 1.91
C VAL A 103 13.17 -1.02 2.48
N ALA A 104 14.08 -1.98 2.40
CA ALA A 104 15.47 -1.82 2.84
C ALA A 104 16.41 -1.96 1.65
N LYS A 105 17.44 -1.12 1.60
CA LYS A 105 18.49 -1.21 0.58
C LYS A 105 19.70 -1.94 1.15
N GLU A 106 19.97 -3.13 0.62
CA GLU A 106 21.14 -3.93 0.97
C GLU A 106 22.21 -3.82 -0.12
N LYS A 107 23.49 -3.82 0.26
CA LYS A 107 24.57 -4.04 -0.71
C LYS A 107 24.68 -5.53 -1.02
N THR A 108 24.60 -5.90 -2.29
CA THR A 108 24.75 -7.28 -2.78
C THR A 108 26.20 -7.57 -3.18
N THR A 109 26.78 -6.74 -4.05
CA THR A 109 28.17 -6.82 -4.51
C THR A 109 28.85 -5.44 -4.47
N LEU A 110 30.08 -5.31 -5.00
CA LEU A 110 30.87 -4.08 -4.93
C LEU A 110 30.16 -2.85 -5.53
N ASN A 111 29.25 -3.05 -6.50
CA ASN A 111 28.53 -1.99 -7.21
C ASN A 111 27.01 -2.18 -7.29
N ASP A 112 26.45 -3.20 -6.64
CA ASP A 112 25.03 -3.53 -6.76
C ASP A 112 24.27 -3.40 -5.44
N HIS A 113 23.02 -2.98 -5.56
CA HIS A 113 22.11 -2.70 -4.46
C HIS A 113 20.79 -3.42 -4.66
N GLU A 114 20.46 -4.33 -3.74
CA GLU A 114 19.17 -4.98 -3.70
C GLU A 114 18.20 -4.14 -2.84
N SER A 115 16.95 -3.98 -3.31
CA SER A 115 15.87 -3.43 -2.50
C SER A 115 15.02 -4.57 -1.96
N ALA A 116 15.31 -4.99 -0.73
CA ALA A 116 14.51 -6.02 -0.06
C ALA A 116 13.18 -5.41 0.42
N ILE A 117 12.07 -6.00 -0.02
CA ILE A 117 10.71 -5.61 0.32
C ILE A 117 10.11 -6.65 1.26
N MET A 118 9.63 -6.20 2.41
CA MET A 118 8.96 -7.05 3.39
C MET A 118 7.67 -6.45 3.89
N LYS A 119 6.74 -7.32 4.22
CA LYS A 119 5.56 -7.01 5.02
C LYS A 119 5.87 -7.34 6.48
N VAL A 120 5.66 -6.37 7.35
CA VAL A 120 5.89 -6.49 8.78
C VAL A 120 4.56 -6.29 9.51
N PHE A 121 4.24 -7.23 10.39
CA PHE A 121 3.12 -7.14 11.31
C PHE A 121 3.64 -6.66 12.66
N LEU A 122 3.08 -5.55 13.12
CA LEU A 122 3.39 -4.91 14.39
C LEU A 122 2.21 -5.05 15.33
N THR A 123 2.49 -5.26 16.61
CA THR A 123 1.51 -5.24 17.69
C THR A 123 1.92 -4.28 18.78
N GLN A 124 0.94 -3.69 19.44
CA GLN A 124 1.11 -2.74 20.51
C GLN A 124 1.08 -3.49 21.84
N ASP A 125 2.12 -3.28 22.65
CA ASP A 125 2.18 -3.83 24.00
C ASP A 125 1.20 -3.10 24.93
N SER A 126 0.93 -3.68 26.10
CA SER A 126 0.15 -3.12 27.21
C SER A 126 0.59 -1.70 27.64
N LYS A 127 1.83 -1.30 27.31
CA LYS A 127 2.41 0.03 27.56
C LYS A 127 2.30 0.98 26.36
N GLY A 128 1.52 0.64 25.33
CA GLY A 128 1.34 1.47 24.14
C GLY A 128 2.51 1.44 23.16
N LYS A 129 3.52 0.57 23.35
CA LYS A 129 4.72 0.52 22.49
C LYS A 129 4.57 -0.53 21.38
N TRP A 130 4.90 -0.15 20.15
CA TRP A 130 4.92 -1.07 19.01
C TRP A 130 6.09 -2.07 19.08
N LYS A 131 5.78 -3.33 18.79
CA LYS A 131 6.71 -4.45 18.70
C LYS A 131 6.47 -5.25 17.42
N PRO A 132 7.52 -5.82 16.81
CA PRO A 132 7.35 -6.73 15.69
C PRO A 132 6.83 -8.08 16.15
N GLU A 133 5.83 -8.61 15.45
CA GLU A 133 5.25 -9.93 15.70
C GLU A 133 5.72 -10.92 14.63
N LYS A 134 5.51 -10.57 13.35
CA LYS A 134 5.84 -11.42 12.19
C LYS A 134 6.34 -10.57 11.05
N TYR A 135 7.18 -11.16 10.19
CA TYR A 135 7.55 -10.58 8.91
C TYR A 135 7.44 -11.62 7.79
N GLU A 136 7.14 -11.13 6.59
CA GLU A 136 7.06 -11.91 5.36
C GLU A 136 7.83 -11.18 4.26
N PHE A 137 8.74 -11.87 3.58
CA PHE A 137 9.45 -11.32 2.43
C PHE A 137 8.53 -11.36 1.21
N ILE A 138 8.35 -10.19 0.59
CA ILE A 138 7.66 -10.07 -0.70
C ILE A 138 8.70 -10.24 -1.79
N ASP A 139 9.78 -9.46 -1.73
CA ASP A 139 10.85 -9.50 -2.71
C ASP A 139 12.22 -9.39 -2.02
N SER A 140 13.10 -10.34 -2.30
CA SER A 140 14.51 -10.35 -1.93
C SER A 140 15.27 -11.39 -2.75
N PHE A 141 16.17 -10.92 -3.61
CA PHE A 141 17.10 -11.72 -4.39
C PHE A 141 18.03 -12.56 -3.50
N LYS A 142 18.66 -11.97 -2.47
CA LYS A 142 19.53 -12.70 -1.52
C LYS A 142 18.85 -13.85 -0.80
N ARG A 143 17.54 -13.77 -0.61
CA ARG A 143 16.76 -14.77 0.13
C ARG A 143 15.98 -15.70 -0.80
N ASN A 144 16.22 -15.63 -2.11
CA ASN A 144 15.54 -16.38 -3.15
C ASN A 144 14.00 -16.27 -3.02
N LYS A 145 13.53 -15.06 -2.70
CA LYS A 145 12.12 -14.71 -2.59
C LYS A 145 11.80 -13.71 -3.68
N ASP A 146 11.30 -14.18 -4.81
CA ASP A 146 10.92 -13.33 -5.92
C ASP A 146 9.39 -13.37 -6.05
N SER A 147 8.71 -12.34 -5.54
CA SER A 147 7.26 -12.19 -5.68
C SER A 147 6.94 -10.85 -6.31
N VAL A 148 6.25 -10.88 -7.45
CA VAL A 148 5.72 -9.67 -8.08
C VAL A 148 4.38 -9.31 -7.42
N SER A 149 4.38 -8.25 -6.61
CA SER A 149 3.13 -7.72 -6.06
C SER A 149 2.67 -6.50 -6.88
N PHE A 150 1.64 -6.70 -7.70
CA PHE A 150 1.00 -5.59 -8.40
C PHE A 150 0.10 -4.83 -7.44
N PRO A 151 0.02 -3.50 -7.53
CA PRO A 151 -0.85 -2.77 -6.63
C PRO A 151 -2.35 -2.93 -6.95
N PRO A 152 -3.22 -2.73 -5.95
CA PRO A 152 -2.91 -2.58 -4.54
C PRO A 152 -2.95 -3.96 -3.90
N TYR A 153 -1.89 -4.74 -4.06
CA TYR A 153 -1.65 -5.89 -3.20
C TYR A 153 -0.42 -5.59 -2.37
N TRP A 154 -0.69 -5.00 -1.22
CA TRP A 154 0.02 -5.33 0.01
C TRP A 154 -0.48 -6.66 0.52
#